data_AF-A0A524MKN1-F1
#
_entry.id   AF-A0A524MKN1-F1
#
_cell.length_a   1.000
_cell.length_b   1.000
_cell.length_c   1.000
_cell.angle_alpha   90.00
_cell.angle_beta   90.00
_cell.angle_gamma   90.00
#
_symmetry.space_group_name_H-M   'P 1'
#
loop_
_entity.id
_entity.type
_entity.pdbx_description
1 polymer ?
#
loop_
_entity_poly.entity_id
_entity_poly.type
_entity_poly.pdbx_seq_one_letter_code
_entity_poly.pdbx_strand_id
1 'polypeptide(L)'
;MTCPNAFLDPRSERTPVTLVKVVECVPNFSEGRRKDVIDAIADAVKSVEGVRLLDIEYDPDHNRSVFTFIGEPQLVKQAALKAADVAVEKIDLTKHEGAHPRMGAVDVVPFIPLHGTTVGECIELSKEFAEEFSAKHNVPVYLYSKAATRPDRVDLPNIREGEFEGLRKLIGTDPEKTPDYGPNKIHPTAGATATGSRPFLVAINFNLNTTNLTVAQACADAVRGTTGGFVNVQGIGLDLPAKNCVQVSINLTHPRRTKIHQVFEVVKNEARRFGAAVIETEIVGMVPLFALLDALRYYLQPEKLDDSMILDLYYLGGAQDPTKKTFTEMSVIEFGNEIRRARATPGGGSVAAAMGSFGAGLVCMVTGLSISGRKFIGIKEEMLEHRHAAEYDRGVLMDLIEKDSEAFDVVMAAFKLPEETDAEKKEKADIIEKGTIHAAEMPLATMRHSFSAMTHAKSAAEKGNINTITDAGVASHALMAAIEGAALNVRINLGNIKTKSFVDSTAKEVEKLLTEGRQLKKEILEIVEAKMKELAEGK
;
A
#
# COMPACT_ATOMS: atom_id res chain seq x y z
N MET A 1 24.43 -49.04 -34.38
CA MET A 1 23.40 -48.04 -34.05
C MET A 1 23.74 -47.47 -32.68
N THR A 2 24.37 -46.31 -32.65
CA THR A 2 24.73 -45.59 -31.41
C THR A 2 24.47 -44.12 -31.69
N CYS A 3 23.41 -43.58 -31.09
CA CYS A 3 23.06 -42.16 -31.14
C CYS A 3 24.00 -41.36 -30.24
N PRO A 4 24.42 -40.14 -30.65
CA PRO A 4 25.26 -39.27 -29.85
C PRO A 4 24.44 -38.42 -28.87
N ASN A 5 25.03 -38.22 -27.69
CA ASN A 5 24.62 -37.29 -26.64
C ASN A 5 24.52 -35.85 -27.15
N ALA A 6 23.41 -35.19 -26.83
CA ALA A 6 23.34 -33.73 -26.69
C ALA A 6 22.71 -33.43 -25.33
N PHE A 7 23.55 -33.08 -24.35
CA PHE A 7 23.11 -32.46 -23.11
C PHE A 7 22.57 -31.07 -23.46
N LEU A 8 21.25 -30.89 -23.38
CA LEU A 8 20.62 -29.58 -23.37
C LEU A 8 20.95 -28.91 -22.01
N ASP A 9 21.63 -27.78 -22.05
CA ASP A 9 21.92 -26.95 -20.87
C ASP A 9 20.61 -26.30 -20.37
N PRO A 10 20.14 -26.58 -19.14
CA PRO A 10 18.88 -26.04 -18.62
C PRO A 10 18.94 -24.54 -18.24
N ARG A 11 19.99 -23.81 -18.65
CA ARG A 11 20.21 -22.39 -18.29
C ARG A 11 19.84 -21.38 -19.39
N SER A 12 19.34 -21.81 -20.55
CA SER A 12 19.17 -20.92 -21.72
C SER A 12 17.82 -20.20 -21.83
N GLU A 13 16.91 -20.33 -20.86
CA GLU A 13 15.65 -19.54 -20.83
C GLU A 13 15.53 -18.81 -19.49
N ARG A 14 16.34 -17.75 -19.32
CA ARG A 14 16.11 -16.75 -18.29
C ARG A 14 15.56 -15.50 -18.96
N THR A 15 14.26 -15.48 -19.17
CA THR A 15 13.52 -14.23 -19.40
C THR A 15 13.79 -13.33 -18.18
N PRO A 16 14.24 -12.08 -18.34
CA PRO A 16 14.39 -11.18 -17.21
C PRO A 16 13.02 -11.04 -16.55
N VAL A 17 12.92 -11.40 -15.27
CA VAL A 17 11.71 -11.20 -14.47
C VAL A 17 11.59 -9.69 -14.28
N THR A 18 10.86 -9.01 -15.16
CA THR A 18 10.35 -7.67 -14.86
C THR A 18 9.53 -7.81 -13.58
N LEU A 19 9.94 -7.14 -12.50
CA LEU A 19 9.15 -7.02 -11.26
C LEU A 19 7.76 -6.52 -11.63
N VAL A 20 6.78 -7.43 -11.66
CA VAL A 20 5.39 -7.12 -11.98
C VAL A 20 4.80 -6.42 -10.76
N LYS A 21 4.40 -5.16 -10.91
CA LYS A 21 3.69 -4.46 -9.83
C LYS A 21 2.25 -4.90 -9.86
N VAL A 22 1.72 -5.26 -8.69
CA VAL A 22 0.35 -5.73 -8.56
C VAL A 22 -0.36 -4.90 -7.51
N VAL A 23 -1.46 -4.30 -7.93
CA VAL A 23 -2.45 -3.64 -7.07
C VAL A 23 -3.73 -4.44 -7.13
N GLU A 24 -4.37 -4.60 -5.98
CA GLU A 24 -5.75 -5.04 -5.89
C GLU A 24 -6.66 -3.81 -5.81
N CYS A 25 -7.76 -3.84 -6.56
CA CYS A 25 -8.84 -2.89 -6.40
C CYS A 25 -10.13 -3.63 -6.06
N VAL A 26 -10.82 -3.12 -5.03
CA VAL A 26 -12.03 -3.75 -4.48
C VAL A 26 -13.22 -2.78 -4.49
N PRO A 27 -13.67 -2.27 -5.64
CA PRO A 27 -14.73 -1.28 -5.67
C PRO A 27 -16.06 -1.87 -5.20
N ASN A 28 -16.86 -1.04 -4.56
CA ASN A 28 -18.19 -1.41 -4.08
C ASN A 28 -19.24 -0.60 -4.82
N PHE A 29 -20.23 -1.29 -5.38
CA PHE A 29 -21.32 -0.68 -6.12
C PHE A 29 -22.65 -0.91 -5.39
N SER A 30 -23.51 0.11 -5.40
CA SER A 30 -24.84 0.05 -4.82
C SER A 30 -25.83 -0.65 -5.75
N GLU A 31 -25.55 -1.92 -6.05
CA GLU A 31 -26.41 -2.80 -6.82
C GLU A 31 -26.12 -4.26 -6.46
N GLY A 32 -27.15 -5.00 -6.03
CA GLY A 32 -27.05 -6.43 -5.70
C GLY A 32 -28.18 -7.29 -6.29
N ARG A 33 -29.06 -6.71 -7.11
CA ARG A 33 -30.30 -7.37 -7.60
C ARG A 33 -30.33 -7.48 -9.12
N ARG A 34 -29.98 -6.40 -9.84
CA ARG A 34 -30.00 -6.32 -11.31
C ARG A 34 -28.74 -6.93 -11.90
N LYS A 35 -28.83 -8.21 -12.24
CA LYS A 35 -27.71 -8.97 -12.80
C LYS A 35 -27.16 -8.38 -14.11
N ASP A 36 -28.01 -7.79 -14.95
CA ASP A 36 -27.60 -7.11 -16.18
C ASP A 36 -26.67 -5.92 -15.90
N VAL A 37 -26.89 -5.18 -14.80
CA VAL A 37 -26.02 -4.07 -14.38
C VAL A 37 -24.71 -4.59 -13.82
N ILE A 38 -24.76 -5.61 -12.97
CA ILE A 38 -23.57 -6.25 -12.38
C ILE A 38 -22.67 -6.84 -13.47
N ASP A 39 -23.25 -7.57 -14.42
CA ASP A 39 -22.53 -8.17 -15.55
C ASP A 39 -21.93 -7.08 -16.45
N ALA A 40 -22.63 -5.97 -16.70
CA ALA A 40 -22.09 -4.84 -17.46
C ALA A 40 -20.88 -4.17 -16.77
N ILE A 41 -20.91 -4.03 -15.44
CA ILE A 41 -19.76 -3.54 -14.66
C ILE A 41 -18.60 -4.54 -14.75
N ALA A 42 -18.87 -5.84 -14.67
CA ALA A 42 -17.86 -6.90 -14.81
C ALA A 42 -17.17 -6.86 -16.17
N ASP A 43 -17.94 -6.70 -17.23
CA ASP A 43 -17.43 -6.65 -18.60
C ASP A 43 -16.58 -5.40 -18.82
N ALA A 44 -16.93 -4.28 -18.19
CA ALA A 44 -16.11 -3.07 -18.20
C ALA A 44 -14.71 -3.30 -17.58
N VAL A 45 -14.64 -4.03 -16.45
CA VAL A 45 -13.35 -4.43 -15.83
C VAL A 45 -12.57 -5.37 -16.75
N LYS A 46 -13.22 -6.42 -17.27
CA LYS A 46 -12.59 -7.42 -18.15
C LYS A 46 -12.12 -6.84 -19.48
N SER A 47 -12.67 -5.69 -19.91
CA SER A 47 -12.26 -5.00 -21.14
C SER A 47 -10.86 -4.37 -21.09
N VAL A 48 -10.22 -4.35 -19.91
CA VAL A 48 -8.85 -3.83 -19.75
C VAL A 48 -7.87 -4.99 -19.76
N GLU A 49 -7.12 -5.11 -20.86
CA GLU A 49 -6.05 -6.09 -20.98
C GLU A 49 -5.00 -5.89 -19.88
N GLY A 50 -4.56 -6.98 -19.25
CA GLY A 50 -3.64 -6.94 -18.11
C GLY A 50 -4.30 -6.82 -16.73
N VAL A 51 -5.64 -6.66 -16.67
CA VAL A 51 -6.42 -6.74 -15.43
C VAL A 51 -7.13 -8.09 -15.35
N ARG A 52 -7.06 -8.73 -14.19
CA ARG A 52 -7.77 -9.98 -13.89
C ARG A 52 -8.85 -9.74 -12.87
N LEU A 53 -10.12 -9.88 -13.28
CA LEU A 53 -11.24 -9.95 -12.37
C LEU A 53 -11.24 -11.30 -11.67
N LEU A 54 -11.03 -11.28 -10.36
CA LEU A 54 -10.88 -12.47 -9.53
C LEU A 54 -12.21 -12.93 -8.95
N ASP A 55 -13.03 -11.97 -8.53
CA ASP A 55 -14.28 -12.27 -7.84
C ASP A 55 -15.33 -11.16 -8.03
N ILE A 56 -16.59 -11.55 -7.98
CA ILE A 56 -17.75 -10.66 -7.92
C ILE A 56 -18.73 -11.26 -6.91
N GLU A 57 -18.86 -10.59 -5.79
CA GLU A 57 -19.82 -10.97 -4.76
C GLU A 57 -20.95 -9.95 -4.72
N TYR A 58 -22.19 -10.42 -4.67
CA TYR A 58 -23.34 -9.55 -4.60
C TYR A 58 -24.45 -10.17 -3.77
N ASP A 59 -25.16 -9.32 -3.05
CA ASP A 59 -26.18 -9.72 -2.10
C ASP A 59 -27.48 -8.93 -2.37
N PRO A 60 -28.61 -9.60 -2.68
CA PRO A 60 -29.89 -8.95 -2.93
C PRO A 60 -30.50 -8.22 -1.72
N ASP A 61 -30.27 -8.69 -0.49
CA ASP A 61 -30.78 -8.11 0.75
C ASP A 61 -29.99 -6.83 1.10
N HIS A 62 -28.67 -6.89 0.98
CA HIS A 62 -27.80 -5.72 1.11
C HIS A 62 -27.92 -4.75 -0.08
N ASN A 63 -28.38 -5.24 -1.24
CA ASN A 63 -28.42 -4.54 -2.52
C ASN A 63 -27.08 -3.87 -2.88
N ARG A 64 -26.00 -4.62 -2.69
CA ARG A 64 -24.62 -4.19 -2.89
C ARG A 64 -23.83 -5.29 -3.59
N SER A 65 -22.87 -4.88 -4.41
CA SER A 65 -21.88 -5.76 -5.03
C SER A 65 -20.46 -5.28 -4.75
N VAL A 66 -19.56 -6.23 -4.64
CA VAL A 66 -18.14 -6.07 -4.39
C VAL A 66 -17.40 -6.79 -5.51
N PHE A 67 -16.55 -6.06 -6.21
CA PHE A 67 -15.72 -6.61 -7.27
C PHE A 67 -14.29 -6.68 -6.75
N THR A 68 -13.57 -7.74 -7.06
CA THR A 68 -12.14 -7.85 -6.72
C THR A 68 -11.35 -8.12 -7.98
N PHE A 69 -10.44 -7.22 -8.34
CA PHE A 69 -9.56 -7.41 -9.47
C PHE A 69 -8.13 -6.94 -9.19
N ILE A 70 -7.18 -7.56 -9.89
CA ILE A 70 -5.75 -7.28 -9.75
C ILE A 70 -5.10 -6.97 -11.10
N GLY A 71 -4.01 -6.22 -11.07
CA GLY A 71 -3.20 -5.93 -12.24
C GLY A 71 -2.14 -4.86 -11.95
N GLU A 72 -1.47 -4.40 -13.00
CA GLU A 72 -0.55 -3.26 -12.92
C GLU A 72 -1.30 -1.98 -12.50
N PRO A 73 -0.68 -1.09 -11.68
CA PRO A 73 -1.37 0.03 -11.02
C PRO A 73 -2.25 0.87 -11.96
N GLN A 74 -1.71 1.33 -13.08
CA GLN A 74 -2.42 2.21 -14.01
C GLN A 74 -3.55 1.50 -14.78
N LEU A 75 -3.37 0.21 -15.09
CA LEU A 75 -4.41 -0.59 -15.74
C LEU A 75 -5.56 -0.87 -14.77
N VAL A 76 -5.25 -1.11 -13.49
CA VAL A 76 -6.25 -1.28 -12.43
C VAL A 76 -7.05 0.01 -12.23
N LYS A 77 -6.41 1.19 -12.22
CA LYS A 77 -7.11 2.49 -12.20
C LYS A 77 -8.04 2.63 -13.40
N GLN A 78 -7.56 2.32 -14.61
CA GLN A 78 -8.36 2.37 -15.82
C GLN A 78 -9.59 1.46 -15.76
N ALA A 79 -9.43 0.24 -15.25
CA ALA A 79 -10.54 -0.69 -15.05
C ALA A 79 -11.55 -0.18 -14.01
N ALA A 80 -11.07 0.40 -12.90
CA ALA A 80 -11.92 1.02 -11.89
C ALA A 80 -12.74 2.18 -12.48
N LEU A 81 -12.13 3.04 -13.31
CA LEU A 81 -12.81 4.15 -13.98
C LEU A 81 -13.90 3.65 -14.95
N LYS A 82 -13.59 2.67 -15.79
CA LYS A 82 -14.58 2.07 -16.70
C LYS A 82 -15.75 1.42 -15.96
N ALA A 83 -15.47 0.72 -14.87
CA ALA A 83 -16.50 0.14 -14.00
C ALA A 83 -17.38 1.23 -13.36
N ALA A 84 -16.75 2.30 -12.89
CA ALA A 84 -17.42 3.45 -12.32
C ALA A 84 -18.30 4.21 -13.35
N ASP A 85 -17.84 4.33 -14.61
CA ASP A 85 -18.63 4.90 -15.70
C ASP A 85 -19.98 4.19 -15.86
N VAL A 86 -19.95 2.86 -15.92
CA VAL A 86 -21.16 2.02 -16.08
C VAL A 86 -22.07 2.16 -14.86
N ALA A 87 -21.50 2.18 -13.66
CA ALA A 87 -22.27 2.32 -12.43
C ALA A 87 -22.99 3.67 -12.34
N VAL A 88 -22.32 4.78 -12.67
CA VAL A 88 -22.93 6.12 -12.69
C VAL A 88 -24.06 6.22 -13.72
N GLU A 89 -23.92 5.56 -14.87
CA GLU A 89 -24.95 5.54 -15.91
C GLU A 89 -26.19 4.73 -15.50
N LYS A 90 -26.00 3.57 -14.85
CA LYS A 90 -27.06 2.57 -14.67
C LYS A 90 -27.67 2.51 -13.27
N ILE A 91 -27.06 3.14 -12.27
CA ILE A 91 -27.51 3.12 -10.88
C ILE A 91 -28.06 4.49 -10.50
N ASP A 92 -29.33 4.49 -10.06
CA ASP A 92 -30.04 5.67 -9.59
C ASP A 92 -30.35 5.50 -8.10
N LEU A 93 -29.55 6.15 -7.23
CA LEU A 93 -29.71 6.02 -5.78
C LEU A 93 -31.06 6.57 -5.27
N THR A 94 -31.76 7.40 -6.04
CA THR A 94 -33.10 7.87 -5.65
C THR A 94 -34.15 6.76 -5.65
N LYS A 95 -33.81 5.61 -6.22
CA LYS A 95 -34.64 4.39 -6.26
C LYS A 95 -33.95 3.20 -5.60
N HIS A 96 -32.78 3.41 -4.99
CA HIS A 96 -31.99 2.36 -4.36
C HIS A 96 -32.31 2.26 -2.87
N GLU A 97 -32.66 1.06 -2.44
CA GLU A 97 -32.80 0.68 -1.03
C GLU A 97 -32.10 -0.67 -0.81
N GLY A 98 -31.40 -0.79 0.32
CA GLY A 98 -30.68 -1.99 0.73
C GLY A 98 -30.32 -1.94 2.21
N ALA A 99 -30.10 -3.10 2.84
CA ALA A 99 -29.77 -3.16 4.27
C ALA A 99 -28.36 -2.64 4.61
N HIS A 100 -27.46 -2.55 3.62
CA HIS A 100 -26.09 -2.07 3.82
C HIS A 100 -26.00 -0.55 3.63
N PRO A 101 -25.36 0.21 4.55
CA PRO A 101 -25.18 1.65 4.41
C PRO A 101 -24.42 2.02 3.13
N ARG A 102 -24.92 3.01 2.40
CA ARG A 102 -24.35 3.45 1.12
C ARG A 102 -24.47 4.97 0.91
N MET A 103 -23.50 5.56 0.23
CA MET A 103 -23.55 6.99 -0.16
C MET A 103 -23.42 7.24 -1.67
N GLY A 104 -22.99 6.23 -2.44
CA GLY A 104 -22.68 6.36 -3.86
C GLY A 104 -23.14 5.17 -4.69
N ALA A 105 -23.48 5.41 -5.97
CA ALA A 105 -23.61 4.35 -6.97
C ALA A 105 -22.30 3.56 -7.04
N VAL A 106 -21.19 4.30 -7.01
CA VAL A 106 -19.86 3.81 -6.66
C VAL A 106 -19.57 4.28 -5.23
N ASP A 107 -19.70 3.39 -4.27
CA ASP A 107 -19.71 3.75 -2.85
C ASP A 107 -18.28 3.92 -2.30
N VAL A 108 -17.39 2.97 -2.61
CA VAL A 108 -15.96 3.09 -2.32
C VAL A 108 -15.11 2.40 -3.38
N VAL A 109 -13.94 2.97 -3.69
CA VAL A 109 -12.93 2.41 -4.60
C VAL A 109 -11.57 2.38 -3.89
N PRO A 110 -11.23 1.29 -3.19
CA PRO A 110 -9.92 1.13 -2.56
C PRO A 110 -8.88 0.60 -3.55
N PHE A 111 -7.63 1.05 -3.39
CA PHE A 111 -6.44 0.47 -4.01
C PHE A 111 -5.54 -0.11 -2.91
N ILE A 112 -5.22 -1.40 -3.01
CA ILE A 112 -4.49 -2.15 -1.99
C ILE A 112 -3.15 -2.60 -2.61
N PRO A 113 -2.01 -2.25 -2.00
CA PRO A 113 -0.72 -2.72 -2.49
C PRO A 113 -0.60 -4.23 -2.26
N LEU A 114 -0.31 -4.97 -3.34
CA LEU A 114 0.07 -6.38 -3.28
C LEU A 114 1.58 -6.52 -3.54
N HIS A 115 1.97 -7.12 -4.66
CA HIS A 115 3.37 -7.39 -4.98
C HIS A 115 4.02 -6.18 -5.67
N GLY A 116 5.26 -5.84 -5.31
CA GLY A 116 6.05 -4.80 -5.98
C GLY A 116 5.47 -3.37 -5.91
N THR A 117 4.41 -3.14 -5.12
CA THR A 117 3.73 -1.84 -5.02
C THR A 117 3.67 -1.37 -3.57
N THR A 118 3.90 -0.08 -3.36
CA THR A 118 3.89 0.55 -2.04
C THR A 118 2.52 1.17 -1.71
N VAL A 119 2.28 1.42 -0.41
CA VAL A 119 1.09 2.17 0.04
C VAL A 119 1.06 3.57 -0.59
N GLY A 120 2.22 4.23 -0.72
CA GLY A 120 2.35 5.57 -1.30
C GLY A 120 1.93 5.61 -2.76
N GLU A 121 2.34 4.64 -3.57
CA GLU A 121 1.90 4.52 -4.96
C GLU A 121 0.38 4.32 -5.06
N CYS A 122 -0.21 3.50 -4.20
CA CYS A 122 -1.67 3.35 -4.15
C CYS A 122 -2.40 4.62 -3.67
N ILE A 123 -1.76 5.46 -2.84
CA ILE A 123 -2.33 6.77 -2.45
C ILE A 123 -2.38 7.68 -3.67
N GLU A 124 -1.29 7.80 -4.41
CA GLU A 124 -1.27 8.62 -5.63
C GLU A 124 -2.24 8.08 -6.69
N LEU A 125 -2.29 6.76 -6.88
CA LEU A 125 -3.27 6.12 -7.76
C LEU A 125 -4.72 6.44 -7.38
N SER A 126 -5.02 6.50 -6.07
CA SER A 126 -6.35 6.86 -5.58
C SER A 126 -6.70 8.34 -5.83
N LYS A 127 -5.72 9.24 -5.76
CA LYS A 127 -5.88 10.67 -6.08
C LYS A 127 -6.10 10.88 -7.57
N GLU A 128 -5.31 10.21 -8.41
CA GLU A 128 -5.50 10.23 -9.87
C GLU A 128 -6.89 9.71 -10.25
N PHE A 129 -7.33 8.60 -9.63
CA PHE A 129 -8.69 8.10 -9.79
C PHE A 129 -9.73 9.15 -9.37
N ALA A 130 -9.56 9.77 -8.20
CA ALA A 130 -10.50 10.75 -7.66
C ALA A 130 -10.67 11.95 -8.60
N GLU A 131 -9.55 12.51 -9.07
CA GLU A 131 -9.52 13.66 -9.97
C GLU A 131 -10.21 13.36 -11.30
N GLU A 132 -9.83 12.25 -11.96
CA GLU A 132 -10.37 11.87 -13.26
C GLU A 132 -11.86 11.49 -13.18
N PHE A 133 -12.24 10.66 -12.20
CA PHE A 133 -13.61 10.24 -11.98
C PHE A 133 -14.52 11.43 -11.69
N SER A 134 -14.08 12.31 -10.79
CA SER A 134 -14.86 13.47 -10.38
C SER A 134 -15.01 14.50 -11.51
N ALA A 135 -13.93 14.79 -12.24
CA ALA A 135 -13.95 15.71 -13.38
C ALA A 135 -14.90 15.24 -14.49
N LYS A 136 -14.98 13.92 -14.72
CA LYS A 136 -15.82 13.33 -15.76
C LYS A 136 -17.30 13.27 -15.37
N HIS A 137 -17.61 12.85 -14.15
CA HIS A 137 -18.99 12.56 -13.73
C HIS A 137 -19.62 13.62 -12.84
N ASN A 138 -18.86 14.64 -12.42
CA ASN A 138 -19.30 15.67 -11.48
C ASN A 138 -19.83 15.05 -10.18
N VAL A 139 -19.17 13.99 -9.71
CA VAL A 139 -19.46 13.30 -8.45
C VAL A 139 -18.47 13.79 -7.39
N PRO A 140 -18.92 14.21 -6.19
CA PRO A 140 -18.01 14.53 -5.10
C PRO A 140 -17.27 13.29 -4.61
N VAL A 141 -15.96 13.42 -4.41
CA VAL A 141 -15.10 12.31 -3.99
C VAL A 141 -14.36 12.68 -2.69
N TYR A 142 -14.34 11.74 -1.75
CA TYR A 142 -13.59 11.82 -0.50
C TYR A 142 -12.39 10.89 -0.54
N LEU A 143 -11.25 11.36 -0.08
CA LEU A 143 -10.11 10.51 0.20
C LEU A 143 -10.24 9.90 1.60
N TYR A 144 -10.07 8.57 1.70
CA TYR A 144 -10.21 7.85 2.97
C TYR A 144 -8.98 6.98 3.31
N SER A 145 -8.98 6.43 4.52
CA SER A 145 -7.93 5.55 5.04
C SER A 145 -6.54 6.19 4.94
N LYS A 146 -5.57 5.57 4.28
CA LYS A 146 -4.20 6.12 4.16
C LYS A 146 -4.10 7.31 3.22
N ALA A 147 -5.11 7.55 2.39
CA ALA A 147 -5.19 8.73 1.54
C ALA A 147 -5.94 9.90 2.20
N ALA A 148 -6.55 9.69 3.37
CA ALA A 148 -7.37 10.69 4.05
C ALA A 148 -6.60 12.00 4.31
N THR A 149 -7.17 13.11 3.87
CA THR A 149 -6.63 14.46 4.12
C THR A 149 -6.91 14.94 5.54
N ARG A 150 -7.88 14.33 6.21
CA ARG A 150 -8.30 14.69 7.57
C ARG A 150 -8.45 13.44 8.46
N PRO A 151 -8.18 13.54 9.78
CA PRO A 151 -8.27 12.39 10.69
C PRO A 151 -9.66 11.74 10.75
N ASP A 152 -10.73 12.53 10.64
CA ASP A 152 -12.11 12.05 10.66
C ASP A 152 -12.49 11.23 9.42
N ARG A 153 -11.72 11.34 8.33
CA ARG A 153 -11.94 10.60 7.07
C ARG A 153 -11.16 9.28 6.97
N VAL A 154 -10.36 8.95 7.99
CA VAL A 154 -9.62 7.68 7.98
C VAL A 154 -10.60 6.50 7.97
N ASP A 155 -11.66 6.57 8.77
CA ASP A 155 -12.70 5.56 8.85
C ASP A 155 -13.85 5.87 7.89
N LEU A 156 -14.08 4.95 6.95
CA LEU A 156 -15.14 5.07 5.94
C LEU A 156 -16.55 5.29 6.53
N PRO A 157 -16.94 4.67 7.67
CA PRO A 157 -18.23 4.96 8.30
C PRO A 157 -18.46 6.44 8.63
N ASN A 158 -17.42 7.19 9.01
CA ASN A 158 -17.55 8.62 9.34
C ASN A 158 -17.89 9.46 8.09
N ILE A 159 -17.31 9.09 6.94
CA ILE A 159 -17.62 9.73 5.65
C ILE A 159 -19.06 9.40 5.26
N ARG A 160 -19.47 8.13 5.42
CA ARG A 160 -20.80 7.62 5.09
C ARG A 160 -21.90 8.02 6.07
N GLU A 161 -21.58 8.71 7.14
CA GLU A 161 -22.58 9.10 8.14
C GLU A 161 -23.69 9.95 7.50
N GLY A 162 -24.92 9.49 7.65
CA GLY A 162 -26.10 10.07 7.01
C GLY A 162 -26.45 9.45 5.65
N GLU A 163 -25.62 8.56 5.11
CA GLU A 163 -25.83 7.86 3.83
C GLU A 163 -26.14 8.83 2.67
N PHE A 164 -26.74 8.35 1.58
CA PHE A 164 -27.11 9.19 0.45
C PHE A 164 -28.08 10.32 0.84
N GLU A 165 -29.14 10.02 1.61
CA GLU A 165 -30.22 10.96 1.94
C GLU A 165 -29.75 12.11 2.84
N GLY A 166 -28.91 11.80 3.84
CA GLY A 166 -28.34 12.77 4.76
C GLY A 166 -27.26 13.60 4.08
N LEU A 167 -26.33 12.97 3.36
CA LEU A 167 -25.27 13.71 2.64
C LEU A 167 -25.83 14.65 1.58
N ARG A 168 -26.98 14.33 0.96
CA ARG A 168 -27.68 15.24 0.05
C ARG A 168 -28.06 16.58 0.67
N LYS A 169 -28.26 16.62 2.00
CA LYS A 169 -28.58 17.83 2.76
C LYS A 169 -27.34 18.52 3.30
N LEU A 170 -26.28 17.76 3.60
CA LEU A 170 -25.09 18.25 4.29
C LEU A 170 -23.99 18.77 3.35
N ILE A 171 -23.76 18.10 2.21
CA ILE A 171 -22.71 18.51 1.27
C ILE A 171 -23.11 19.86 0.63
N GLY A 172 -22.23 20.85 0.75
CA GLY A 172 -22.47 22.22 0.31
C GLY A 172 -23.06 23.15 1.37
N THR A 173 -23.53 22.61 2.51
CA THR A 173 -24.02 23.42 3.65
C THR A 173 -23.14 23.29 4.88
N ASP A 174 -22.62 22.08 5.13
CA ASP A 174 -21.73 21.78 6.24
C ASP A 174 -20.27 21.79 5.75
N PRO A 175 -19.44 22.73 6.23
CA PRO A 175 -18.03 22.77 5.88
C PRO A 175 -17.27 21.47 6.18
N GLU A 176 -17.69 20.70 7.20
CA GLU A 176 -17.02 19.46 7.57
C GLU A 176 -17.21 18.35 6.53
N LYS A 177 -18.31 18.42 5.77
CA LYS A 177 -18.65 17.48 4.69
C LYS A 177 -18.18 17.94 3.31
N THR A 178 -17.30 18.95 3.20
CA THR A 178 -16.75 19.38 1.90
C THR A 178 -15.88 18.27 1.27
N PRO A 179 -16.12 17.83 0.02
CA PRO A 179 -15.34 16.76 -0.61
C PRO A 179 -13.89 17.18 -0.91
N ASP A 180 -13.01 16.20 -1.10
CA ASP A 180 -11.61 16.43 -1.47
C ASP A 180 -11.48 16.77 -2.97
N TYR A 181 -12.30 16.12 -3.81
CA TYR A 181 -12.39 16.39 -5.25
C TYR A 181 -13.84 16.58 -5.67
N GLY A 182 -14.03 17.39 -6.71
CA GLY A 182 -15.34 17.58 -7.34
C GLY A 182 -16.18 18.70 -6.75
N PRO A 183 -17.46 18.76 -7.15
CA PRO A 183 -18.36 19.81 -6.70
C PRO A 183 -18.66 19.67 -5.20
N ASN A 184 -18.75 20.78 -4.48
CA ASN A 184 -19.28 20.78 -3.11
C ASN A 184 -20.82 20.66 -3.10
N LYS A 185 -21.32 19.60 -3.74
CA LYS A 185 -22.73 19.26 -3.87
C LYS A 185 -22.85 17.79 -4.23
N ILE A 186 -23.80 17.07 -3.62
CA ILE A 186 -24.03 15.66 -3.97
C ILE A 186 -24.49 15.51 -5.43
N HIS A 187 -24.07 14.44 -6.09
CA HIS A 187 -24.60 14.11 -7.41
C HIS A 187 -26.06 13.63 -7.29
N PRO A 188 -27.01 14.10 -8.13
CA PRO A 188 -28.44 13.83 -7.99
C PRO A 188 -28.85 12.35 -7.91
N THR A 189 -28.19 11.49 -8.68
CA THR A 189 -28.50 10.04 -8.78
C THR A 189 -27.34 9.16 -8.31
N ALA A 190 -26.10 9.48 -8.70
CA ALA A 190 -24.91 8.73 -8.32
C ALA A 190 -24.37 8.97 -6.89
N GLY A 191 -24.81 10.01 -6.16
CA GLY A 191 -24.38 10.23 -4.78
C GLY A 191 -22.97 10.81 -4.63
N ALA A 192 -22.18 10.21 -3.73
CA ALA A 192 -20.79 10.56 -3.45
C ALA A 192 -19.92 9.29 -3.38
N THR A 193 -18.63 9.41 -3.68
CA THR A 193 -17.69 8.27 -3.70
C THR A 193 -16.55 8.46 -2.71
N ALA A 194 -16.11 7.39 -2.04
CA ALA A 194 -14.84 7.38 -1.33
C ALA A 194 -13.77 6.64 -2.14
N THR A 195 -12.53 7.11 -2.13
CA THR A 195 -11.39 6.38 -2.71
C THR A 195 -10.17 6.53 -1.84
N GLY A 196 -9.25 5.58 -1.88
CA GLY A 196 -8.06 5.66 -1.06
C GLY A 196 -7.21 4.41 -1.12
N SER A 197 -6.08 4.48 -0.42
CA SER A 197 -5.21 3.33 -0.19
C SER A 197 -5.47 2.76 1.20
N ARG A 198 -5.62 1.44 1.29
CA ARG A 198 -5.73 0.75 2.59
C ARG A 198 -4.92 -0.53 2.61
N PRO A 199 -4.51 -0.99 3.80
CA PRO A 199 -4.01 -2.35 3.97
C PRO A 199 -5.05 -3.38 3.50
N PHE A 200 -4.57 -4.59 3.23
CA PHE A 200 -5.45 -5.74 3.02
C PHE A 200 -6.38 -5.92 4.21
N LEU A 201 -7.67 -6.16 3.92
CA LEU A 201 -8.73 -6.35 4.89
C LEU A 201 -9.38 -7.70 4.62
N VAL A 202 -9.75 -8.42 5.67
CA VAL A 202 -10.58 -9.62 5.55
C VAL A 202 -11.98 -9.29 6.02
N ALA A 203 -12.95 -9.39 5.11
CA ALA A 203 -14.36 -9.33 5.42
C ALA A 203 -14.84 -10.75 5.70
N ILE A 204 -15.37 -10.98 6.89
CA ILE A 204 -15.82 -12.29 7.35
C ILE A 204 -17.11 -12.14 8.15
N ASN A 205 -18.08 -12.98 7.85
CA ASN A 205 -19.38 -12.95 8.46
C ASN A 205 -19.67 -14.28 9.17
N PHE A 206 -20.41 -14.20 10.28
CA PHE A 206 -20.80 -15.36 11.06
C PHE A 206 -22.33 -15.43 11.18
N ASN A 207 -22.96 -16.42 10.55
CA ASN A 207 -24.42 -16.60 10.63
C ASN A 207 -24.76 -17.34 11.92
N LEU A 208 -25.75 -16.85 12.65
CA LEU A 208 -26.19 -17.41 13.92
C LEU A 208 -27.50 -18.19 13.72
N ASN A 209 -27.72 -19.27 14.46
CA ASN A 209 -28.97 -20.06 14.42
C ASN A 209 -30.17 -19.37 15.10
N THR A 210 -30.28 -18.05 15.00
CA THR A 210 -31.35 -17.25 15.59
C THR A 210 -31.76 -16.16 14.62
N THR A 211 -33.00 -15.68 14.72
CA THR A 211 -33.50 -14.49 14.01
C THR A 211 -33.44 -13.23 14.88
N ASN A 212 -32.88 -13.34 16.09
CA ASN A 212 -32.82 -12.22 17.02
C ASN A 212 -31.64 -11.31 16.71
N LEU A 213 -31.91 -10.18 16.05
CA LEU A 213 -30.91 -9.18 15.67
C LEU A 213 -30.12 -8.63 16.87
N THR A 214 -30.73 -8.56 18.06
CA THR A 214 -30.04 -8.12 19.28
C THR A 214 -28.88 -9.05 19.64
N VAL A 215 -28.97 -10.34 19.34
CA VAL A 215 -27.86 -11.29 19.57
C VAL A 215 -26.70 -11.01 18.62
N ALA A 216 -26.97 -10.79 17.34
CA ALA A 216 -25.93 -10.43 16.38
C ALA A 216 -25.27 -9.10 16.73
N GLN A 217 -26.06 -8.10 17.15
CA GLN A 217 -25.52 -6.81 17.57
C GLN A 217 -24.64 -6.94 18.82
N ALA A 218 -25.05 -7.71 19.82
CA ALA A 218 -24.23 -7.97 21.01
C ALA A 218 -22.91 -8.67 20.66
N CYS A 219 -22.94 -9.65 19.75
CA CYS A 219 -21.74 -10.32 19.25
C CYS A 219 -20.81 -9.36 18.49
N ALA A 220 -21.36 -8.50 17.64
CA ALA A 220 -20.60 -7.48 16.92
C ALA A 220 -19.96 -6.47 17.88
N ASP A 221 -20.70 -6.01 18.89
CA ASP A 221 -20.20 -5.09 19.91
C ASP A 221 -19.12 -5.71 20.80
N ALA A 222 -19.17 -7.02 21.05
CA ALA A 222 -18.15 -7.73 21.82
C ALA A 222 -16.78 -7.75 21.14
N VAL A 223 -16.73 -7.64 19.80
CA VAL A 223 -15.49 -7.72 19.03
C VAL A 223 -15.07 -6.42 18.38
N ARG A 224 -16.00 -5.48 18.14
CA ARG A 224 -15.72 -4.19 17.49
C ARG A 224 -14.84 -3.31 18.38
N GLY A 225 -13.82 -2.70 17.77
CA GLY A 225 -12.87 -1.85 18.50
C GLY A 225 -13.51 -0.62 19.14
N THR A 226 -14.54 -0.04 18.52
CA THR A 226 -15.21 1.17 19.04
C THR A 226 -16.00 0.92 20.33
N THR A 227 -16.34 -0.33 20.63
CA THR A 227 -17.04 -0.75 21.86
C THR A 227 -16.09 -1.36 22.89
N GLY A 228 -14.77 -1.27 22.68
CA GLY A 228 -13.76 -1.83 23.58
C GLY A 228 -13.39 -3.29 23.29
N GLY A 229 -13.83 -3.84 22.16
CA GLY A 229 -13.39 -5.14 21.66
C GLY A 229 -11.97 -5.11 21.09
N PHE A 230 -11.73 -5.86 20.01
CA PHE A 230 -10.41 -5.94 19.41
C PHE A 230 -10.05 -4.68 18.62
N VAL A 231 -8.79 -4.27 18.71
CA VAL A 231 -8.25 -3.25 17.80
C VAL A 231 -8.32 -3.74 16.35
N ASN A 232 -8.54 -2.84 15.40
CA ASN A 232 -8.62 -3.15 13.96
C ASN A 232 -9.78 -4.09 13.57
N VAL A 233 -10.87 -4.06 14.35
CA VAL A 233 -12.10 -4.80 14.04
C VAL A 233 -13.26 -3.81 13.98
N GLN A 234 -13.95 -3.82 12.84
CA GLN A 234 -15.26 -3.19 12.67
C GLN A 234 -16.30 -4.31 12.56
N GLY A 235 -17.50 -4.10 13.10
CA GLY A 235 -18.54 -5.12 13.04
C GLY A 235 -19.94 -4.60 13.31
N ILE A 236 -20.92 -5.22 12.68
CA ILE A 236 -22.35 -4.90 12.77
C ILE A 236 -23.18 -6.18 12.81
N GLY A 237 -24.36 -6.12 13.43
CA GLY A 237 -25.38 -7.17 13.31
C GLY A 237 -26.29 -6.89 12.12
N LEU A 238 -26.57 -7.91 11.31
CA LEU A 238 -27.42 -7.83 10.13
C LEU A 238 -28.51 -8.91 10.21
N ASP A 239 -29.71 -8.58 9.74
CA ASP A 239 -30.80 -9.54 9.59
C ASP A 239 -30.77 -10.11 8.17
N LEU A 240 -30.92 -11.44 8.04
CA LEU A 240 -30.95 -12.15 6.75
C LEU A 240 -32.27 -12.92 6.61
N PRO A 241 -33.38 -12.25 6.25
CA PRO A 241 -34.69 -12.87 6.16
C PRO A 241 -34.73 -14.05 5.19
N ALA A 242 -34.01 -13.96 4.07
CA ALA A 242 -33.94 -15.02 3.06
C ALA A 242 -33.32 -16.33 3.61
N LYS A 243 -32.41 -16.22 4.58
CA LYS A 243 -31.77 -17.36 5.26
C LYS A 243 -32.43 -17.71 6.61
N ASN A 244 -33.45 -16.96 7.03
CA ASN A 244 -34.12 -17.09 8.33
C ASN A 244 -33.12 -17.10 9.51
N CYS A 245 -32.13 -16.21 9.46
CA CYS A 245 -31.10 -16.07 10.47
C CYS A 245 -30.58 -14.63 10.58
N VAL A 246 -29.77 -14.34 11.59
CA VAL A 246 -28.99 -13.10 11.70
C VAL A 246 -27.52 -13.38 11.49
N GLN A 247 -26.78 -12.34 11.11
CA GLN A 247 -25.37 -12.41 10.76
C GLN A 247 -24.58 -11.38 11.56
N VAL A 248 -23.42 -11.78 12.06
CA VAL A 248 -22.40 -10.87 12.59
C VAL A 248 -21.43 -10.57 11.45
N SER A 249 -21.56 -9.39 10.82
CA SER A 249 -20.67 -8.98 9.74
C SER A 249 -19.46 -8.25 10.29
N ILE A 250 -18.24 -8.67 9.90
CA ILE A 250 -17.00 -8.20 10.50
C ILE A 250 -15.97 -7.87 9.42
N ASN A 251 -15.29 -6.74 9.62
CA ASN A 251 -14.14 -6.32 8.86
C ASN A 251 -12.90 -6.32 9.75
N LEU A 252 -11.94 -7.19 9.44
CA LEU A 252 -10.60 -7.18 10.02
C LEU A 252 -9.72 -6.23 9.21
N THR A 253 -9.56 -4.98 9.66
CA THR A 253 -8.78 -3.95 8.94
C THR A 253 -7.27 -4.16 9.03
N HIS A 254 -6.83 -5.09 9.88
CA HIS A 254 -5.43 -5.49 10.02
C HIS A 254 -5.29 -6.98 10.43
N PRO A 255 -5.53 -7.92 9.50
CA PRO A 255 -5.62 -9.36 9.79
C PRO A 255 -4.34 -10.00 10.32
N ARG A 256 -3.17 -9.35 10.15
CA ARG A 256 -1.91 -9.77 10.77
C ARG A 256 -1.81 -9.45 12.28
N ARG A 257 -2.54 -8.43 12.74
CA ARG A 257 -2.56 -8.01 14.15
C ARG A 257 -3.72 -8.65 14.91
N THR A 258 -4.89 -8.70 14.29
CA THR A 258 -6.08 -9.32 14.86
C THR A 258 -6.51 -10.45 13.93
N LYS A 259 -6.39 -11.70 14.40
CA LYS A 259 -6.51 -12.89 13.56
C LYS A 259 -7.95 -13.39 13.53
N ILE A 260 -8.32 -14.07 12.44
CA ILE A 260 -9.67 -14.61 12.20
C ILE A 260 -10.15 -15.45 13.39
N HIS A 261 -9.34 -16.41 13.86
CA HIS A 261 -9.72 -17.32 14.94
C HIS A 261 -9.98 -16.62 16.27
N GLN A 262 -9.26 -15.52 16.58
CA GLN A 262 -9.45 -14.78 17.83
C GLN A 262 -10.84 -14.16 17.90
N VAL A 263 -11.26 -13.52 16.80
CA VAL A 263 -12.57 -12.90 16.69
C VAL A 263 -13.67 -13.96 16.64
N PHE A 264 -13.44 -15.03 15.87
CA PHE A 264 -14.40 -16.12 15.75
C PHE A 264 -14.71 -16.81 17.09
N GLU A 265 -13.69 -17.10 17.91
CA GLU A 265 -13.91 -17.71 19.23
C GLU A 265 -14.66 -16.78 20.20
N VAL A 266 -14.41 -15.46 20.15
CA VAL A 266 -15.19 -14.50 20.96
C VAL A 266 -16.64 -14.43 20.50
N VAL A 267 -16.91 -14.37 19.19
CA VAL A 267 -18.28 -14.39 18.66
C VAL A 267 -19.00 -15.68 19.06
N LYS A 268 -18.36 -16.85 18.94
CA LYS A 268 -18.93 -18.13 19.38
C LYS A 268 -19.28 -18.13 20.87
N ASN A 269 -18.39 -17.60 21.71
CA ASN A 269 -18.62 -17.55 23.15
C ASN A 269 -19.74 -16.56 23.52
N GLU A 270 -19.79 -15.39 22.88
CA GLU A 270 -20.83 -14.41 23.12
C GLU A 270 -22.20 -14.91 22.62
N ALA A 271 -22.28 -15.50 21.43
CA ALA A 271 -23.50 -16.12 20.91
C ALA A 271 -24.02 -17.22 21.86
N ARG A 272 -23.12 -18.05 22.40
CA ARG A 272 -23.49 -19.12 23.36
C ARG A 272 -24.12 -18.55 24.63
N ARG A 273 -23.71 -17.36 25.08
CA ARG A 273 -24.31 -16.67 26.24
C ARG A 273 -25.81 -16.39 26.04
N PHE A 274 -26.24 -16.24 24.79
CA PHE A 274 -27.64 -16.01 24.40
C PHE A 274 -28.35 -17.30 23.92
N GLY A 275 -27.73 -18.47 24.08
CA GLY A 275 -28.29 -19.73 23.59
C GLY A 275 -28.24 -19.89 22.06
N ALA A 276 -27.48 -19.03 21.37
CA ALA A 276 -27.24 -19.10 19.95
C ALA A 276 -25.88 -19.76 19.65
N ALA A 277 -25.68 -20.19 18.41
CA ALA A 277 -24.45 -20.75 17.90
C ALA A 277 -24.20 -20.24 16.48
N VAL A 278 -22.91 -20.11 16.12
CA VAL A 278 -22.53 -19.87 14.73
C VAL A 278 -22.76 -21.14 13.93
N ILE A 279 -23.54 -21.06 12.86
CA ILE A 279 -23.89 -22.18 11.96
C ILE A 279 -23.17 -22.12 10.63
N GLU A 280 -22.68 -20.96 10.24
CA GLU A 280 -22.00 -20.75 8.96
C GLU A 280 -21.01 -19.61 9.12
N THR A 281 -19.88 -19.72 8.42
CA THR A 281 -18.88 -18.66 8.30
C THR A 281 -18.70 -18.37 6.82
N GLU A 282 -18.87 -17.11 6.46
CA GLU A 282 -18.81 -16.62 5.09
C GLU A 282 -17.62 -15.67 4.98
N ILE A 283 -16.68 -15.96 4.08
CA ILE A 283 -15.60 -15.05 3.72
C ILE A 283 -16.08 -14.27 2.52
N VAL A 284 -16.10 -12.94 2.65
CA VAL A 284 -16.54 -12.04 1.59
C VAL A 284 -15.32 -11.63 0.77
N GLY A 285 -15.30 -11.98 -0.52
CA GLY A 285 -14.20 -11.76 -1.45
C GLY A 285 -12.98 -12.67 -1.22
N MET A 286 -11.79 -12.11 -1.44
CA MET A 286 -10.53 -12.84 -1.36
C MET A 286 -9.94 -12.82 0.05
N VAL A 287 -9.29 -13.92 0.45
CA VAL A 287 -8.59 -14.04 1.73
C VAL A 287 -7.11 -14.36 1.48
N PRO A 288 -6.18 -13.72 2.21
CA PRO A 288 -4.77 -13.97 1.99
C PRO A 288 -4.37 -15.26 2.72
N LEU A 289 -3.46 -16.03 2.11
CA LEU A 289 -3.06 -17.34 2.61
C LEU A 289 -2.60 -17.30 4.08
N PHE A 290 -1.83 -16.29 4.49
CA PHE A 290 -1.35 -16.18 5.86
C PHE A 290 -2.49 -16.17 6.89
N ALA A 291 -3.65 -15.58 6.56
CA ALA A 291 -4.78 -15.48 7.48
C ALA A 291 -5.46 -16.85 7.68
N LEU A 292 -5.50 -17.66 6.62
CA LEU A 292 -5.96 -19.05 6.68
C LEU A 292 -4.99 -19.92 7.48
N LEU A 293 -3.69 -19.80 7.23
CA LEU A 293 -2.66 -20.55 7.95
C LEU A 293 -2.63 -20.21 9.43
N ASP A 294 -2.82 -18.95 9.79
CA ASP A 294 -2.93 -18.51 11.19
C ASP A 294 -4.11 -19.18 11.90
N ALA A 295 -5.28 -19.27 11.27
CA ALA A 295 -6.43 -19.97 11.82
C ALA A 295 -6.19 -21.48 11.90
N LEU A 296 -5.64 -22.09 10.84
CA LEU A 296 -5.34 -23.52 10.80
C LEU A 296 -4.34 -23.92 11.90
N ARG A 297 -3.26 -23.15 12.07
CA ARG A 297 -2.26 -23.38 13.12
C ARG A 297 -2.86 -23.27 14.52
N TYR A 298 -3.79 -22.33 14.74
CA TYR A 298 -4.47 -22.17 16.02
C TYR A 298 -5.32 -23.41 16.38
N TYR A 299 -6.11 -23.91 15.43
CA TYR A 299 -7.02 -25.03 15.69
C TYR A 299 -6.34 -26.40 15.68
N LEU A 300 -5.38 -26.63 14.79
CA LEU A 300 -4.70 -27.92 14.64
C LEU A 300 -3.46 -28.05 15.53
N GLN A 301 -2.89 -26.94 15.98
CA GLN A 301 -1.66 -26.88 16.78
C GLN A 301 -0.53 -27.78 16.25
N PRO A 302 -0.21 -27.72 14.93
CA PRO A 302 0.80 -28.58 14.35
C PRO A 302 2.19 -28.24 14.90
N GLU A 303 2.96 -29.24 15.31
CA GLU A 303 4.32 -29.04 15.84
C GLU A 303 5.28 -28.45 14.79
N LYS A 304 5.12 -28.83 13.51
CA LYS A 304 6.11 -28.57 12.45
C LYS A 304 5.56 -27.92 11.18
N LEU A 305 4.37 -27.31 11.19
CA LEU A 305 3.83 -26.71 9.97
C LEU A 305 4.36 -25.29 9.72
N ASP A 306 5.26 -25.16 8.76
CA ASP A 306 5.68 -23.88 8.18
C ASP A 306 5.24 -23.75 6.70
N ASP A 307 5.43 -22.55 6.13
CA ASP A 307 4.94 -22.23 4.78
C ASP A 307 5.68 -23.04 3.69
N SER A 308 6.90 -23.54 3.94
CA SER A 308 7.67 -24.39 3.01
C SER A 308 7.07 -25.79 2.87
N MET A 309 6.15 -26.18 3.76
CA MET A 309 5.43 -27.45 3.64
C MET A 309 4.16 -27.34 2.77
N ILE A 310 3.85 -26.15 2.24
CA ILE A 310 2.68 -25.91 1.40
C ILE A 310 3.10 -26.04 -0.07
N LEU A 311 2.78 -27.20 -0.67
CA LEU A 311 3.20 -27.53 -2.04
C LEU A 311 2.75 -26.48 -3.07
N ASP A 312 1.53 -25.98 -2.95
CA ASP A 312 0.93 -24.98 -3.85
C ASP A 312 1.74 -23.68 -3.94
N LEU A 313 2.45 -23.31 -2.88
CA LEU A 313 3.30 -22.11 -2.87
C LEU A 313 4.51 -22.22 -3.81
N TYR A 314 4.93 -23.43 -4.19
CA TYR A 314 6.06 -23.66 -5.09
C TYR A 314 5.71 -23.52 -6.57
N TYR A 315 4.46 -23.78 -6.96
CA TYR A 315 4.07 -23.79 -8.38
C TYR A 315 2.94 -22.82 -8.75
N LEU A 316 2.12 -22.37 -7.80
CA LEU A 316 1.12 -21.32 -8.04
C LEU A 316 1.67 -19.91 -7.75
N GLY A 317 2.65 -19.78 -6.86
CA GLY A 317 3.24 -18.49 -6.49
C GLY A 317 4.28 -17.94 -7.47
N GLY A 318 4.67 -18.70 -8.51
CA GLY A 318 5.75 -18.32 -9.43
C GLY A 318 7.14 -18.24 -8.77
N ALA A 319 7.23 -18.44 -7.46
CA ALA A 319 8.46 -18.44 -6.69
C ALA A 319 9.15 -19.81 -6.83
N GLN A 320 10.41 -19.83 -7.24
CA GLN A 320 11.24 -21.03 -7.14
C GLN A 320 11.50 -21.43 -5.67
N ASP A 321 11.25 -20.51 -4.73
CA ASP A 321 11.31 -20.72 -3.28
C ASP A 321 10.36 -19.75 -2.55
N PRO A 322 9.24 -20.22 -1.97
CA PRO A 322 8.29 -19.38 -1.25
C PRO A 322 8.81 -18.83 0.09
N THR A 323 10.02 -19.21 0.50
CA THR A 323 10.69 -18.68 1.70
C THR A 323 11.61 -17.50 1.43
N LYS A 324 11.88 -17.17 0.15
CA LYS A 324 12.82 -16.10 -0.23
C LYS A 324 12.20 -14.72 0.03
N LYS A 325 12.50 -14.17 1.20
CA LYS A 325 12.18 -12.78 1.56
C LYS A 325 12.93 -11.81 0.65
N THR A 326 12.28 -10.74 0.22
CA THR A 326 13.00 -9.54 -0.29
C THR A 326 13.81 -8.91 0.84
N PHE A 327 14.78 -8.07 0.53
CA PHE A 327 15.57 -7.39 1.57
C PHE A 327 14.70 -6.54 2.50
N THR A 328 13.58 -6.01 2.01
CA THR A 328 12.63 -5.21 2.79
C THR A 328 11.72 -6.04 3.70
N GLU A 329 11.54 -7.33 3.40
CA GLU A 329 10.79 -8.29 4.23
C GLU A 329 11.66 -8.96 5.30
N MET A 330 12.98 -8.89 5.14
CA MET A 330 13.94 -9.38 6.12
C MET A 330 13.92 -8.54 7.40
N SER A 331 14.08 -9.19 8.54
CA SER A 331 14.46 -8.50 9.77
C SER A 331 15.83 -7.83 9.60
N VAL A 332 16.12 -6.82 10.43
CA VAL A 332 17.43 -6.15 10.45
C VAL A 332 18.57 -7.14 10.64
N ILE A 333 18.35 -8.22 11.41
CA ILE A 333 19.32 -9.30 11.62
C ILE A 333 19.53 -10.11 10.33
N GLU A 334 18.45 -10.48 9.64
CA GLU A 334 18.52 -11.23 8.38
C GLU A 334 19.21 -10.42 7.29
N PHE A 335 18.82 -9.16 7.10
CA PHE A 335 19.45 -8.27 6.12
C PHE A 335 20.94 -8.03 6.44
N GLY A 336 21.27 -7.77 7.72
CA GLY A 336 22.65 -7.65 8.18
C GLY A 336 23.48 -8.92 7.94
N ASN A 337 22.86 -10.10 8.06
CA ASN A 337 23.51 -11.36 7.74
C ASN A 337 23.74 -11.53 6.24
N GLU A 338 22.82 -11.09 5.37
CA GLU A 338 23.04 -11.09 3.93
C GLU A 338 24.19 -10.15 3.53
N ILE A 339 24.23 -8.91 4.06
CA ILE A 339 25.31 -7.94 3.79
C ILE A 339 26.70 -8.50 4.15
N ARG A 340 26.80 -9.25 5.25
CA ARG A 340 28.08 -9.81 5.72
C ARG A 340 28.56 -10.99 4.86
N ARG A 341 27.73 -11.58 4.01
CA ARG A 341 28.15 -12.72 3.18
C ARG A 341 29.17 -12.28 2.15
N ALA A 342 30.10 -13.17 1.79
CA ALA A 342 31.06 -12.95 0.70
C ALA A 342 30.38 -13.08 -0.68
N ARG A 343 29.39 -12.22 -0.95
CA ARG A 343 28.65 -12.10 -2.20
C ARG A 343 28.61 -10.63 -2.63
N ALA A 344 28.31 -10.38 -3.90
CA ALA A 344 28.30 -9.02 -4.45
C ALA A 344 27.03 -8.22 -4.07
N THR A 345 25.93 -8.89 -3.78
CA THR A 345 24.63 -8.31 -3.42
C THR A 345 24.07 -8.99 -2.15
N PRO A 346 23.43 -8.26 -1.21
CA PRO A 346 23.26 -6.80 -1.20
C PRO A 346 24.57 -6.05 -0.90
N GLY A 347 24.76 -4.92 -1.59
CA GLY A 347 26.02 -4.15 -1.58
C GLY A 347 25.90 -2.78 -0.92
N GLY A 348 26.91 -1.93 -1.14
CA GLY A 348 26.99 -0.59 -0.56
C GLY A 348 25.83 0.33 -0.99
N GLY A 349 25.34 0.23 -2.22
CA GLY A 349 24.19 0.99 -2.70
C GLY A 349 22.90 0.61 -1.97
N SER A 350 22.66 -0.69 -1.79
CA SER A 350 21.52 -1.25 -1.06
C SER A 350 21.54 -0.80 0.41
N VAL A 351 22.71 -0.77 1.04
CA VAL A 351 22.88 -0.24 2.41
C VAL A 351 22.66 1.28 2.46
N ALA A 352 23.13 2.03 1.46
CA ALA A 352 22.88 3.46 1.37
C ALA A 352 21.38 3.77 1.27
N ALA A 353 20.64 3.02 0.45
CA ALA A 353 19.19 3.12 0.34
C ALA A 353 18.49 2.79 1.67
N ALA A 354 18.94 1.74 2.37
CA ALA A 354 18.42 1.37 3.69
C ALA A 354 18.64 2.49 4.73
N MET A 355 19.84 3.07 4.81
CA MET A 355 20.12 4.22 5.68
C MET A 355 19.23 5.42 5.36
N GLY A 356 19.02 5.71 4.08
CA GLY A 356 18.12 6.77 3.64
C GLY A 356 16.69 6.52 4.11
N SER A 357 16.20 5.28 3.97
CA SER A 357 14.85 4.90 4.39
C SER A 357 14.65 5.05 5.90
N PHE A 358 15.65 4.71 6.72
CA PHE A 358 15.58 4.90 8.17
C PHE A 358 15.63 6.39 8.54
N GLY A 359 16.46 7.18 7.84
CA GLY A 359 16.48 8.62 7.99
C GLY A 359 15.14 9.27 7.69
N ALA A 360 14.52 8.93 6.55
CA ALA A 360 13.17 9.40 6.19
C ALA A 360 12.09 8.92 7.18
N GLY A 361 12.23 7.70 7.71
CA GLY A 361 11.36 7.18 8.79
C GLY A 361 11.43 8.00 10.08
N LEU A 362 12.62 8.47 10.46
CA LEU A 362 12.77 9.38 11.61
C LEU A 362 12.11 10.74 11.34
N VAL A 363 12.23 11.28 10.11
CA VAL A 363 11.49 12.50 9.73
C VAL A 363 9.98 12.31 9.86
N CYS A 364 9.46 11.16 9.40
CA CYS A 364 8.05 10.80 9.58
C CYS A 364 7.66 10.75 11.06
N MET A 365 8.51 10.17 11.92
CA MET A 365 8.27 10.12 13.36
C MET A 365 8.21 11.52 13.99
N VAL A 366 9.20 12.37 13.72
CA VAL A 366 9.27 13.74 14.29
C VAL A 366 8.05 14.55 13.84
N THR A 367 7.76 14.57 12.54
CA THR A 367 6.58 15.28 11.99
C THR A 367 5.29 14.71 12.57
N GLY A 368 5.15 13.39 12.68
CA GLY A 368 3.98 12.72 13.26
C GLY A 368 3.78 13.01 14.75
N LEU A 369 4.84 13.22 15.53
CA LEU A 369 4.76 13.65 16.92
C LEU A 369 4.53 15.17 17.05
N SER A 370 4.51 15.88 15.93
CA SER A 370 4.30 17.33 15.80
C SER A 370 2.93 17.69 15.21
N ILE A 371 2.00 16.74 15.07
CA ILE A 371 0.61 17.00 14.62
C ILE A 371 -0.43 16.93 15.76
N SER A 372 -0.06 16.34 16.90
CA SER A 372 -0.98 16.02 17.99
C SER A 372 -0.76 16.91 19.21
N GLY A 373 -1.81 17.62 19.64
CA GLY A 373 -1.81 18.42 20.85
C GLY A 373 -1.96 19.92 20.60
N ARG A 374 -2.46 20.64 21.61
CA ARG A 374 -2.82 22.07 21.51
C ARG A 374 -1.66 22.97 21.04
N LYS A 375 -0.42 22.61 21.39
CA LYS A 375 0.79 23.40 21.03
C LYS A 375 1.15 23.35 19.54
N PHE A 376 0.61 22.41 18.77
CA PHE A 376 0.96 22.21 17.36
C PHE A 376 -0.13 22.57 16.37
N ILE A 377 -1.27 23.10 16.84
CA ILE A 377 -2.41 23.44 15.97
C ILE A 377 -1.98 24.34 14.81
N GLY A 378 -1.10 25.32 15.07
CA GLY A 378 -0.63 26.27 14.05
C GLY A 378 0.34 25.71 13.02
N ILE A 379 0.91 24.52 13.24
CA ILE A 379 1.86 23.89 12.31
C ILE A 379 1.36 22.53 11.80
N LYS A 380 0.16 22.11 12.20
CA LYS A 380 -0.34 20.75 11.97
C LYS A 380 -0.37 20.39 10.48
N GLU A 381 -0.94 21.25 9.64
CA GLU A 381 -1.03 21.01 8.19
C GLU A 381 0.36 20.96 7.54
N GLU A 382 1.23 21.92 7.89
CA GLU A 382 2.62 21.92 7.42
C GLU A 382 3.36 20.63 7.81
N MET A 383 3.19 20.15 9.05
CA MET A 383 3.79 18.90 9.50
C MET A 383 3.20 17.67 8.83
N LEU A 384 1.91 17.67 8.45
CA LEU A 384 1.28 16.61 7.68
C LEU A 384 1.85 16.56 6.24
N GLU A 385 2.02 17.71 5.60
CA GLU A 385 2.65 17.80 4.27
C GLU A 385 4.07 17.22 4.29
N HIS A 386 4.90 17.65 5.24
CA HIS A 386 6.26 17.12 5.40
C HIS A 386 6.28 15.64 5.74
N ARG A 387 5.33 15.17 6.55
CA ARG A 387 5.19 13.74 6.87
C ARG A 387 4.86 12.92 5.63
N HIS A 388 3.91 13.36 4.80
CA HIS A 388 3.52 12.64 3.59
C HIS A 388 4.64 12.61 2.57
N ALA A 389 5.35 13.73 2.38
CA ALA A 389 6.49 13.79 1.47
C ALA A 389 7.65 12.89 1.95
N ALA A 390 7.98 12.91 3.25
CA ALA A 390 8.99 12.02 3.82
C ALA A 390 8.58 10.53 3.75
N GLU A 391 7.29 10.21 3.91
CA GLU A 391 6.79 8.83 3.79
C GLU A 391 6.85 8.34 2.34
N TYR A 392 6.61 9.22 1.37
CA TYR A 392 6.84 8.94 -0.05
C TYR A 392 8.32 8.62 -0.32
N ASP A 393 9.23 9.51 0.09
CA ASP A 393 10.67 9.30 -0.06
C ASP A 393 11.13 8.00 0.63
N ARG A 394 10.60 7.72 1.82
CA ARG A 394 10.86 6.48 2.55
C ARG A 394 10.46 5.25 1.74
N GLY A 395 9.27 5.27 1.13
CA GLY A 395 8.77 4.18 0.30
C GLY A 395 9.68 3.92 -0.91
N VAL A 396 10.09 5.00 -1.61
CA VAL A 396 11.01 4.89 -2.74
C VAL A 396 12.39 4.37 -2.30
N LEU A 397 12.93 4.87 -1.19
CA LEU A 397 14.22 4.43 -0.65
C LEU A 397 14.21 2.96 -0.22
N MET A 398 13.09 2.44 0.29
CA MET A 398 12.96 1.02 0.60
C MET A 398 12.98 0.15 -0.67
N ASP A 399 12.29 0.57 -1.72
CA ASP A 399 12.25 -0.12 -3.01
C ASP A 399 13.65 -0.14 -3.67
N LEU A 400 14.42 0.95 -3.52
CA LEU A 400 15.80 1.05 -4.01
C LEU A 400 16.79 0.07 -3.35
N ILE A 401 16.47 -0.49 -2.18
CA ILE A 401 17.32 -1.52 -1.53
C ILE A 401 17.44 -2.76 -2.43
N GLU A 402 16.32 -3.20 -3.00
CA GLU A 402 16.28 -4.37 -3.87
C GLU A 402 16.78 -3.99 -5.28
N LYS A 403 16.29 -2.87 -5.82
CA LYS A 403 16.61 -2.44 -7.18
C LYS A 403 18.09 -2.18 -7.42
N ASP A 404 18.83 -1.72 -6.41
CA ASP A 404 20.28 -1.58 -6.49
C ASP A 404 20.97 -2.93 -6.74
N SER A 405 20.54 -3.97 -6.02
CA SER A 405 21.06 -5.33 -6.19
C SER A 405 20.64 -5.94 -7.53
N GLU A 406 19.39 -5.74 -7.95
CA GLU A 406 18.91 -6.21 -9.24
C GLU A 406 19.62 -5.54 -10.42
N ALA A 407 19.81 -4.22 -10.37
CA ALA A 407 20.53 -3.48 -11.41
C ALA A 407 21.99 -3.95 -11.51
N PHE A 408 22.64 -4.25 -10.39
CA PHE A 408 23.97 -4.85 -10.36
C PHE A 408 23.98 -6.24 -11.02
N ASP A 409 23.03 -7.10 -10.66
CA ASP A 409 22.93 -8.45 -11.21
C ASP A 409 22.69 -8.45 -12.73
N VAL A 410 21.92 -7.49 -13.24
CA VAL A 410 21.72 -7.28 -14.69
C VAL A 410 23.04 -6.95 -15.39
N VAL A 411 23.85 -6.03 -14.83
CA VAL A 411 25.18 -5.70 -15.38
C VAL A 411 26.09 -6.93 -15.36
N MET A 412 26.11 -7.68 -14.27
CA MET A 412 26.92 -8.90 -14.15
C MET A 412 26.48 -10.02 -15.08
N ALA A 413 25.18 -10.12 -15.39
CA ALA A 413 24.66 -11.03 -16.39
C ALA A 413 25.09 -10.60 -17.80
N ALA A 414 25.06 -9.30 -18.11
CA ALA A 414 25.50 -8.76 -19.40
C ALA A 414 26.98 -9.07 -19.69
N PHE A 415 27.84 -9.04 -18.68
CA PHE A 415 29.26 -9.43 -18.84
C PHE A 415 29.45 -10.90 -19.26
N LYS A 416 28.48 -11.77 -19.00
CA LYS A 416 28.53 -13.21 -19.36
C LYS A 416 27.99 -13.52 -20.77
N LEU A 417 27.50 -12.51 -21.50
CA LEU A 417 27.01 -12.72 -22.86
C LEU A 417 28.14 -13.14 -23.82
N PRO A 418 27.82 -13.93 -24.88
CA PRO A 418 28.76 -14.32 -25.91
C PRO A 418 29.45 -13.12 -26.57
N GLU A 419 30.67 -13.32 -27.09
CA GLU A 419 31.48 -12.27 -27.71
C GLU A 419 32.34 -12.78 -28.89
N GLU A 420 31.91 -13.85 -29.55
CA GLU A 420 32.67 -14.53 -30.60
C GLU A 420 32.57 -13.79 -31.94
N THR A 421 31.40 -13.24 -32.25
CA THR A 421 31.15 -12.49 -33.49
C THR A 421 31.15 -10.97 -33.27
N ASP A 422 31.41 -10.20 -34.31
CA ASP A 422 31.37 -8.73 -34.23
C ASP A 422 29.96 -8.19 -33.93
N ALA A 423 28.91 -8.93 -34.32
CA ALA A 423 27.53 -8.63 -33.97
C ALA A 423 27.29 -8.83 -32.46
N GLU A 424 27.71 -9.96 -31.89
CA GLU A 424 27.61 -10.26 -30.46
C GLU A 424 28.42 -9.27 -29.61
N LYS A 425 29.63 -8.90 -30.04
CA LYS A 425 30.45 -7.89 -29.35
C LYS A 425 29.74 -6.54 -29.27
N LYS A 426 29.08 -6.13 -30.36
CA LYS A 426 28.33 -4.87 -30.40
C LYS A 426 27.09 -4.93 -29.50
N GLU A 427 26.31 -6.01 -29.59
CA GLU A 427 25.12 -6.21 -28.77
C GLU A 427 25.46 -6.27 -27.27
N LYS A 428 26.50 -7.03 -26.91
CA LYS A 428 27.02 -7.10 -25.53
C LYS A 428 27.45 -5.71 -25.03
N ALA A 429 28.16 -4.94 -25.84
CA ALA A 429 28.58 -3.58 -25.47
C ALA A 429 27.37 -2.65 -25.24
N ASP A 430 26.34 -2.74 -26.09
CA ASP A 430 25.13 -1.93 -25.95
C ASP A 430 24.31 -2.32 -24.70
N ILE A 431 24.22 -3.61 -24.38
CA ILE A 431 23.54 -4.10 -23.17
C ILE A 431 24.31 -3.69 -21.92
N ILE A 432 25.65 -3.81 -21.91
CA ILE A 432 26.49 -3.37 -20.78
C ILE A 432 26.35 -1.86 -20.56
N GLU A 433 26.40 -1.05 -21.62
CA GLU A 433 26.24 0.41 -21.51
C GLU A 433 24.87 0.76 -20.90
N LYS A 434 23.77 0.20 -21.43
CA LYS A 434 22.42 0.43 -20.90
C LYS A 434 22.27 -0.05 -19.45
N GLY A 435 22.77 -1.24 -19.14
CA GLY A 435 22.74 -1.79 -17.79
C GLY A 435 23.53 -0.94 -16.81
N THR A 436 24.70 -0.43 -17.22
CA THR A 436 25.55 0.42 -16.36
C THR A 436 24.93 1.79 -16.13
N ILE A 437 24.27 2.38 -17.15
CA ILE A 437 23.46 3.59 -16.99
C ILE A 437 22.35 3.35 -15.96
N HIS A 438 21.59 2.27 -16.10
CA HIS A 438 20.53 1.92 -15.16
C HIS A 438 21.07 1.69 -13.73
N ALA A 439 22.21 1.00 -13.60
CA ALA A 439 22.89 0.78 -12.33
C ALA A 439 23.47 2.08 -11.72
N ALA A 440 23.74 3.12 -12.51
CA ALA A 440 24.09 4.45 -12.00
C ALA A 440 22.86 5.24 -11.55
N GLU A 441 21.71 5.04 -12.19
CA GLU A 441 20.46 5.71 -11.87
C GLU A 441 19.89 5.30 -10.51
N MET A 442 20.03 4.02 -10.10
CA MET A 442 19.53 3.54 -8.80
C MET A 442 20.14 4.29 -7.60
N PRO A 443 21.48 4.35 -7.43
CA PRO A 443 22.07 5.14 -6.36
C PRO A 443 21.88 6.65 -6.56
N LEU A 444 21.78 7.16 -7.79
CA LEU A 444 21.44 8.57 -8.00
C LEU A 444 20.03 8.90 -7.47
N ALA A 445 19.06 8.01 -7.69
CA ALA A 445 17.73 8.13 -7.09
C ALA A 445 17.80 8.09 -5.56
N THR A 446 18.63 7.20 -4.98
CA THR A 446 18.88 7.19 -3.53
C THR A 446 19.38 8.54 -3.03
N MET A 447 20.30 9.20 -3.75
CA MET A 447 20.76 10.55 -3.39
C MET A 447 19.64 11.58 -3.44
N ARG A 448 18.84 11.59 -4.51
CA ARG A 448 17.73 12.55 -4.71
C ARG A 448 16.68 12.44 -3.61
N HIS A 449 16.21 11.22 -3.33
CA HIS A 449 15.18 10.98 -2.32
C HIS A 449 15.72 11.18 -0.89
N SER A 450 16.99 10.85 -0.64
CA SER A 450 17.61 11.15 0.66
C SER A 450 17.78 12.66 0.88
N PHE A 451 18.12 13.42 -0.17
CA PHE A 451 18.21 14.87 -0.11
C PHE A 451 16.82 15.50 0.10
N SER A 452 15.82 15.06 -0.66
CA SER A 452 14.42 15.48 -0.51
C SER A 452 13.93 15.28 0.94
N ALA A 453 14.08 14.07 1.50
CA ALA A 453 13.72 13.78 2.88
C ALA A 453 14.51 14.64 3.89
N MET A 454 15.75 15.01 3.59
CA MET A 454 16.57 15.87 4.46
C MET A 454 16.04 17.30 4.50
N THR A 455 15.44 17.80 3.41
CA THR A 455 14.77 19.12 3.44
C THR A 455 13.60 19.12 4.43
N HIS A 456 12.85 18.02 4.52
CA HIS A 456 11.77 17.85 5.50
C HIS A 456 12.31 17.65 6.92
N ALA A 457 13.48 17.03 7.08
CA ALA A 457 14.16 16.94 8.38
C ALA A 457 14.49 18.33 8.96
N LYS A 458 14.85 19.31 8.10
CA LYS A 458 15.08 20.70 8.53
C LYS A 458 13.81 21.34 9.06
N SER A 459 12.70 21.29 8.30
CA SER A 459 11.42 21.82 8.78
C SER A 459 10.99 21.17 10.10
N ALA A 460 11.20 19.86 10.22
CA ALA A 460 10.90 19.11 11.44
C ALA A 460 11.78 19.55 12.63
N ALA A 461 13.07 19.85 12.41
CA ALA A 461 13.95 20.38 13.45
C ALA A 461 13.55 21.81 13.87
N GLU A 462 13.22 22.68 12.92
CA GLU A 462 12.88 24.09 13.16
C GLU A 462 11.55 24.26 13.89
N LYS A 463 10.52 23.49 13.51
CA LYS A 463 9.14 23.74 13.97
C LYS A 463 8.54 22.59 14.76
N GLY A 464 9.08 21.38 14.59
CA GLY A 464 8.51 20.18 15.18
C GLY A 464 8.71 20.09 16.69
N ASN A 465 8.29 18.94 17.22
CA ASN A 465 8.33 18.64 18.63
C ASN A 465 9.77 18.64 19.15
N ILE A 466 10.07 19.59 20.03
CA ILE A 466 11.40 19.73 20.63
C ILE A 466 11.84 18.47 21.38
N ASN A 467 10.91 17.68 21.91
CA ASN A 467 11.23 16.42 22.61
C ASN A 467 11.76 15.31 21.69
N THR A 468 11.68 15.50 20.37
CA THR A 468 12.19 14.58 19.34
C THR A 468 13.28 15.25 18.50
N ILE A 469 13.91 16.30 19.04
CA ILE A 469 14.92 17.07 18.31
C ILE A 469 16.16 16.23 17.98
N THR A 470 16.51 15.29 18.87
CA THR A 470 17.61 14.34 18.63
C THR A 470 17.29 13.41 17.47
N ASP A 471 16.04 13.02 17.28
CA ASP A 471 15.62 12.17 16.16
C ASP A 471 15.76 12.90 14.82
N ALA A 472 15.48 14.21 14.78
CA ALA A 472 15.74 15.05 13.60
C ALA A 472 17.25 15.17 13.30
N GLY A 473 18.08 15.29 14.33
CA GLY A 473 19.53 15.24 14.21
C GLY A 473 20.02 13.91 13.62
N VAL A 474 19.60 12.78 14.20
CA VAL A 474 19.97 11.44 13.70
C VAL A 474 19.46 11.21 12.27
N ALA A 475 18.25 11.70 11.93
CA ALA A 475 17.73 11.65 10.57
C ALA A 475 18.70 12.33 9.58
N SER A 476 19.19 13.54 9.89
CA SER A 476 20.15 14.26 9.04
C SER A 476 21.47 13.51 8.87
N HIS A 477 21.96 12.82 9.91
CA HIS A 477 23.14 11.98 9.83
C HIS A 477 22.93 10.78 8.89
N ALA A 478 21.82 10.05 9.07
CA ALA A 478 21.49 8.87 8.27
C ALA A 478 21.27 9.23 6.79
N LEU A 479 20.53 10.30 6.52
CA LEU A 479 20.25 10.79 5.17
C LEU A 479 21.54 11.27 4.48
N MET A 480 22.44 11.94 5.19
CA MET A 480 23.72 12.35 4.60
C MET A 480 24.62 11.13 4.32
N ALA A 481 24.67 10.16 5.23
CA ALA A 481 25.41 8.92 5.01
C ALA A 481 24.86 8.16 3.78
N ALA A 482 23.55 8.19 3.57
CA ALA A 482 22.93 7.65 2.36
C ALA A 482 23.35 8.40 1.10
N ILE A 483 23.34 9.74 1.11
CA ILE A 483 23.81 10.57 -0.02
C ILE A 483 25.28 10.29 -0.35
N GLU A 484 26.16 10.28 0.65
CA GLU A 484 27.59 10.04 0.45
C GLU A 484 27.87 8.60 0.02
N GLY A 485 27.21 7.61 0.63
CA GLY A 485 27.32 6.20 0.27
C GLY A 485 26.84 5.95 -1.16
N ALA A 486 25.68 6.49 -1.53
CA ALA A 486 25.15 6.36 -2.89
C ALA A 486 26.04 7.08 -3.92
N ALA A 487 26.61 8.25 -3.60
CA ALA A 487 27.53 8.96 -4.49
C ALA A 487 28.75 8.12 -4.88
N LEU A 488 29.28 7.29 -3.97
CA LEU A 488 30.37 6.35 -4.29
C LEU A 488 29.95 5.34 -5.37
N ASN A 489 28.73 4.81 -5.25
CA ASN A 489 28.16 3.84 -6.19
C ASN A 489 27.81 4.49 -7.55
N VAL A 490 27.36 5.74 -7.58
CA VAL A 490 27.20 6.48 -8.84
C VAL A 490 28.55 6.68 -9.52
N ARG A 491 29.54 7.22 -8.80
CA ARG A 491 30.85 7.57 -9.38
C ARG A 491 31.60 6.38 -9.98
N ILE A 492 31.54 5.20 -9.33
CA ILE A 492 32.18 3.99 -9.88
C ILE A 492 31.51 3.55 -11.17
N ASN A 493 30.18 3.65 -11.28
CA ASN A 493 29.46 3.33 -12.51
C ASN A 493 29.72 4.35 -13.62
N LEU A 494 29.79 5.65 -13.30
CA LEU A 494 30.12 6.69 -14.29
C LEU A 494 31.45 6.47 -15.00
N GLY A 495 32.44 5.88 -14.30
CA GLY A 495 33.73 5.52 -14.90
C GLY A 495 33.66 4.47 -16.00
N ASN A 496 32.55 3.71 -16.06
CA ASN A 496 32.33 2.62 -17.01
C ASN A 496 31.32 2.98 -18.12
N ILE A 497 30.79 4.21 -18.14
CA ILE A 497 29.79 4.68 -19.11
C ILE A 497 30.47 5.51 -20.19
N LYS A 498 30.21 5.21 -21.46
CA LYS A 498 30.77 5.95 -22.61
C LYS A 498 29.96 7.18 -22.98
N THR A 499 28.67 7.19 -22.66
CA THR A 499 27.73 8.27 -22.98
C THR A 499 28.07 9.55 -22.23
N LYS A 500 28.91 10.40 -22.84
CA LYS A 500 29.49 11.60 -22.20
C LYS A 500 28.45 12.59 -21.68
N SER A 501 27.35 12.78 -22.40
CA SER A 501 26.26 13.69 -21.96
C SER A 501 25.65 13.24 -20.63
N PHE A 502 25.45 11.94 -20.45
CA PHE A 502 24.95 11.36 -19.20
C PHE A 502 25.98 11.47 -18.09
N VAL A 503 27.25 11.15 -18.38
CA VAL A 503 28.34 11.26 -17.39
C VAL A 503 28.48 12.69 -16.86
N ASP A 504 28.53 13.68 -17.76
CA ASP A 504 28.72 15.07 -17.38
C ASP A 504 27.51 15.62 -16.58
N SER A 505 26.27 15.30 -17.01
CA SER A 505 25.07 15.72 -16.29
C SER A 505 24.96 15.10 -14.91
N THR A 506 25.19 13.78 -14.82
CA THR A 506 25.06 13.02 -13.58
C THR A 506 26.17 13.36 -12.59
N ALA A 507 27.41 13.54 -13.06
CA ALA A 507 28.51 13.99 -12.20
C ALA A 507 28.24 15.37 -11.59
N LYS A 508 27.70 16.31 -12.40
CA LYS A 508 27.32 17.64 -11.91
C LYS A 508 26.23 17.57 -10.85
N GLU A 509 25.23 16.71 -11.05
CA GLU A 509 24.15 16.51 -10.08
C GLU A 509 24.63 15.88 -8.78
N VAL A 510 25.52 14.87 -8.86
CA VAL A 510 26.15 14.25 -7.68
C VAL A 510 26.87 15.29 -6.82
N GLU A 511 27.70 16.14 -7.44
CA GLU A 511 28.41 17.20 -6.71
C GLU A 511 27.46 18.23 -6.09
N LYS A 512 26.39 18.58 -6.80
CA LYS A 512 25.35 19.48 -6.27
C LYS A 512 24.72 18.89 -5.01
N LEU A 513 24.22 17.64 -5.08
CA LEU A 513 23.56 16.97 -3.95
C LEU A 513 24.49 16.77 -2.76
N LEU A 514 25.78 16.49 -2.99
CA LEU A 514 26.76 16.40 -1.92
C LEU A 514 27.02 17.74 -1.24
N THR A 515 27.16 18.81 -2.03
CA THR A 515 27.45 20.15 -1.50
C THR A 515 26.25 20.68 -0.73
N GLU A 516 25.06 20.64 -1.34
CA GLU A 516 23.83 21.10 -0.73
C GLU A 516 23.43 20.23 0.47
N GLY A 517 23.60 18.90 0.38
CA GLY A 517 23.31 17.99 1.48
C GLY A 517 24.19 18.23 2.71
N ARG A 518 25.50 18.47 2.52
CA ARG A 518 26.41 18.81 3.63
C ARG A 518 26.04 20.12 4.31
N GLN A 519 25.71 21.12 3.49
CA GLN A 519 25.28 22.42 4.00
C GLN A 519 23.97 22.28 4.78
N LEU A 520 23.01 21.56 4.23
CA LEU A 520 21.71 21.33 4.86
C LEU A 520 21.84 20.56 6.18
N LYS A 521 22.65 19.49 6.21
CA LYS A 521 22.95 18.77 7.45
C LYS A 521 23.56 19.69 8.51
N LYS A 522 24.50 20.55 8.13
CA LYS A 522 25.12 21.51 9.05
C LYS A 522 24.07 22.44 9.67
N GLU A 523 23.20 23.01 8.86
CA GLU A 523 22.10 23.87 9.33
C GLU A 523 21.16 23.12 10.28
N ILE A 524 20.79 21.89 9.96
CA ILE A 524 19.94 21.05 10.84
C ILE A 524 20.62 20.83 12.20
N LEU A 525 21.92 20.49 12.20
CA LEU A 525 22.66 20.24 13.44
C LEU A 525 22.80 21.51 14.29
N GLU A 526 23.01 22.68 13.68
CA GLU A 526 23.03 23.96 14.39
C GLU A 526 21.67 24.23 15.08
N ILE A 527 20.55 23.95 14.40
CA ILE A 527 19.19 24.06 14.99
C ILE A 527 19.02 23.06 16.14
N VAL A 528 19.45 21.82 15.94
CA VAL A 528 19.33 20.74 16.94
C VAL A 528 20.13 21.09 18.20
N GLU A 529 21.37 21.53 18.05
CA GLU A 529 22.23 21.93 19.17
C GLU A 529 21.65 23.13 19.93
N ALA A 530 21.15 24.14 19.22
CA ALA A 530 20.51 25.30 19.83
C ALA A 530 19.28 24.90 20.66
N LYS A 531 18.39 24.06 20.11
CA LYS A 531 17.18 23.59 20.80
C LYS A 531 17.47 22.62 21.95
N MET A 532 18.50 21.79 21.83
CA MET A 532 18.95 20.94 22.93
C MET A 532 19.44 21.78 24.11
N LYS A 533 20.11 22.91 23.84
CA LYS A 533 20.52 23.86 24.88
C LYS A 533 19.31 24.54 25.54
N GLU A 534 18.30 24.95 24.76
CA GLU A 534 17.05 25.51 25.30
C GLU A 534 16.34 24.54 26.24
N LEU A 535 16.24 23.26 25.86
CA LEU A 535 15.69 22.20 26.71
C LEU A 535 16.46 22.01 28.01
N ALA A 536 17.80 22.02 27.94
CA ALA A 536 18.65 21.88 29.12
C ALA A 536 18.54 23.08 30.07
N GLU A 537 18.27 24.27 29.54
CA GLU A 537 18.03 25.49 30.31
C GLU A 537 16.61 25.59 30.90
N GLY A 538 15.71 24.66 30.55
CA GLY A 538 14.34 24.60 31.08
C GLY A 538 13.41 25.70 30.55
N LYS A 539 13.69 26.24 29.36
CA LYS A 539 12.87 27.27 28.71
C LYS A 539 11.79 26.69 27.80
#